data_AF-A0A840GQG5-F1
#
_entry.id   AF-A0A840GQG5-F1
#
_cell.length_a   1.000
_cell.length_b   1.000
_cell.length_c   1.000
_cell.angle_alpha   90.00
_cell.angle_beta   90.00
_cell.angle_gamma   90.00
#
_symmetry.space_group_name_H-M   'P 1'
#
loop_
_entity.id
_entity.type
_entity.pdbx_description
1 polymer ?
#
loop_
_entity_poly.entity_id
_entity_poly.type
_entity_poly.pdbx_seq_one_letter_code
_entity_poly.pdbx_strand_id
1 'polypeptide(L)' 'MRLLALELLLSLLDVRGHIPRFDDFRPAPLAAAPAGTVRALAAAIAIFVVLSLAIWATVWLATSLF' A
#
# COMPACT_ATOMS: atom_id res chain seq x y z
N MET A 1 15.09 -7.20 -15.58
CA MET A 1 15.08 -6.03 -14.68
C MET A 1 13.96 -6.23 -13.67
N ARG A 2 14.28 -6.46 -12.39
CA ARG A 2 13.28 -6.77 -11.36
C ARG A 2 12.75 -5.47 -10.78
N LEU A 3 11.43 -5.25 -10.85
CA LEU A 3 10.78 -4.04 -10.32
C LEU A 3 10.61 -4.18 -8.80
N LEU A 4 11.71 -4.06 -8.07
CA LEU A 4 11.77 -4.24 -6.61
C LEU A 4 10.75 -3.38 -5.87
N ALA A 5 10.52 -2.14 -6.33
CA ALA A 5 9.52 -1.24 -5.75
C ALA A 5 8.08 -1.75 -5.97
N LEU A 6 7.79 -2.30 -7.16
CA LEU A 6 6.48 -2.88 -7.47
C LEU A 6 6.25 -4.15 -6.66
N GLU A 7 7.26 -5.01 -6.54
CA GLU A 7 7.21 -6.22 -5.73
C GLU A 7 7.02 -5.91 -4.25
N LEU A 8 7.74 -4.91 -3.73
CA LEU A 8 7.57 -4.41 -2.37
C LEU A 8 6.14 -3.90 -2.17
N LEU A 9 5.62 -3.09 -3.10
CA LEU A 9 4.26 -2.54 -3.02
C LEU A 9 3.19 -3.65 -3.03
N LEU A 10 3.30 -4.63 -3.93
CA LEU A 10 2.40 -5.78 -4.00
C LEU A 10 2.48 -6.65 -2.74
N SER A 11 3.70 -6.85 -2.22
CA SER A 11 3.94 -7.53 -0.95
C SER A 11 3.49 -6.71 0.26
N LEU A 12 3.34 -5.39 0.14
CA LEU A 12 2.87 -4.48 1.18
C LEU A 12 1.38 -4.16 1.07
N LEU A 13 0.69 -4.62 0.03
CA LEU A 13 -0.78 -4.61 -0.10
C LEU A 13 -1.43 -6.00 0.06
N ASP A 14 -0.64 -7.04 0.31
CA ASP A 14 -1.09 -8.44 0.41
C ASP A 14 -1.71 -8.99 -0.86
N VAL A 15 -1.46 -8.35 -2.01
CA VAL A 15 -2.10 -8.69 -3.29
C VAL A 15 -1.74 -10.13 -3.72
N ARG A 16 -0.58 -10.65 -3.28
CA ARG A 16 -0.18 -12.04 -3.56
C ARG A 16 -0.86 -13.10 -2.66
N GLY A 17 -1.75 -12.67 -1.77
CA GLY A 17 -2.46 -13.54 -0.85
C GLY A 17 -1.57 -13.94 0.33
N HIS A 18 -2.14 -13.85 1.52
CA HIS A 18 -1.59 -14.50 2.70
C HIS A 18 -1.64 -16.02 2.45
N ILE A 19 -0.49 -16.66 2.17
CA ILE A 19 -0.40 -18.12 2.12
C ILE A 19 -0.51 -18.59 3.58
N PRO A 20 -1.59 -19.27 3.98
CA PRO A 20 -1.75 -19.72 5.35
C PRO A 20 -0.60 -20.67 5.69
N ARG A 21 0.13 -20.39 6.77
CA ARG A 21 1.12 -21.31 7.32
C ARG A 21 0.40 -22.48 7.97
N PHE A 22 1.10 -23.60 8.10
CA PHE A 22 0.52 -24.83 8.64
C PHE A 22 -0.08 -24.65 10.05
N ASP A 23 0.43 -23.70 10.83
CA ASP A 23 -0.07 -23.34 12.16
C ASP A 23 -1.41 -22.57 12.13
N ASP A 24 -1.77 -21.96 11.00
CA ASP A 24 -3.03 -21.21 10.81
C ASP A 24 -4.25 -22.13 10.65
N PHE A 25 -4.04 -23.43 10.44
CA PHE A 25 -5.10 -24.44 10.41
C PHE A 25 -5.54 -24.90 11.80
N ARG A 26 -4.86 -24.46 12.86
CA ARG A 26 -5.31 -24.75 14.23
C ARG A 26 -6.61 -23.97 14.46
N PRO A 27 -7.66 -24.58 15.05
CA PRO A 27 -8.92 -23.88 15.32
C PRO A 27 -8.68 -22.76 16.34
N ALA A 28 -8.29 -21.59 15.87
CA ALA A 28 -8.15 -20.38 16.64
C ALA A 28 -9.48 -19.62 16.62
N PRO A 29 -9.85 -18.92 17.70
CA PRO A 29 -11.03 -18.08 17.72
C PRO A 29 -10.99 -17.12 16.53
N LEU A 30 -12.05 -17.15 15.72
CA LEU A 30 -12.18 -16.45 14.45
C LEU A 30 -12.43 -14.95 14.67
N ALA A 31 -11.47 -14.26 15.26
CA ALA A 31 -11.38 -12.81 15.19
C ALA A 31 -10.16 -12.50 14.32
N ALA A 32 -10.33 -12.68 12.99
CA ALA A 32 -9.39 -12.11 12.04
C ALA A 32 -9.36 -10.59 12.29
N ALA A 33 -8.28 -10.10 12.89
CA ALA A 33 -8.08 -8.67 13.07
C ALA A 33 -8.22 -7.99 11.69
N PRO A 34 -8.75 -6.75 11.60
CA PRO A 34 -8.99 -6.05 10.33
C PRO A 34 -7.69 -5.56 9.67
N ALA A 35 -6.65 -6.41 9.65
CA ALA A 35 -5.34 -6.15 9.07
C ALA A 35 -5.46 -5.73 7.60
N GLY A 36 -6.42 -6.29 6.85
CA GLY A 36 -6.71 -5.88 5.47
C GLY A 36 -7.20 -4.43 5.36
N THR A 37 -8.08 -3.98 6.26
CA THR A 37 -8.66 -2.63 6.23
C THR A 37 -7.62 -1.57 6.55
N VAL A 38 -6.79 -1.80 7.59
CA VAL A 38 -5.72 -0.86 7.97
C VAL A 38 -4.70 -0.72 6.84
N ARG A 39 -4.39 -1.83 6.18
CA ARG A 39 -3.45 -1.87 5.06
C ARG A 39 -3.98 -1.17 3.81
N ALA A 40 -5.25 -1.40 3.48
CA ALA A 40 -5.92 -0.68 2.38
C ALA A 40 -5.99 0.82 2.64
N LEU A 41 -6.29 1.22 3.88
CA LEU A 41 -6.28 2.63 4.30
C LEU A 41 -4.88 3.25 4.18
N ALA A 42 -3.84 2.56 4.64
CA ALA A 42 -2.46 3.02 4.51
C ALA A 42 -2.06 3.21 3.03
N ALA A 43 -2.46 2.29 2.16
CA ALA A 43 -2.23 2.40 0.72
C ALA A 43 -2.95 3.61 0.11
N ALA A 44 -4.23 3.83 0.46
CA ALA A 44 -4.99 4.98 -0.01
C ALA A 44 -4.33 6.30 0.43
N ILE A 45 -3.92 6.42 1.69
CA ILE A 45 -3.21 7.59 2.21
C ILE A 45 -1.92 7.84 1.42
N ALA A 46 -1.12 6.79 1.19
CA ALA A 46 0.12 6.91 0.42
C ALA A 46 -0.13 7.45 -1.00
N ILE A 47 -1.17 6.96 -1.69
CA ILE A 47 -1.56 7.44 -3.02
C ILE A 47 -1.94 8.92 -2.96
N PHE A 48 -2.76 9.34 -1.99
CA PHE A 48 -3.16 10.75 -1.84
C PHE A 48 -1.98 11.68 -1.57
N VAL A 49 -1.03 11.27 -0.73
CA VAL A 49 0.18 12.05 -0.44
C VAL A 49 1.00 12.24 -1.71
N VAL A 50 1.26 11.16 -2.45
CA VAL A 50 2.02 11.23 -3.72
C VAL A 50 1.33 12.13 -4.73
N LEU A 51 0.02 12.00 -4.90
CA LEU A 51 -0.75 12.84 -5.83
C LEU A 51 -0.71 14.31 -5.42
N SER A 52 -0.89 14.62 -4.13
CA SER A 52 -0.84 15.98 -3.60
C SER A 52 0.54 16.62 -3.84
N LEU A 53 1.62 15.89 -3.58
CA LEU A 53 2.98 16.36 -3.84
C LEU A 53 3.26 16.59 -5.33
N ALA A 54 2.77 15.70 -6.20
CA ALA A 54 2.91 15.85 -7.64
C ALA A 54 2.18 17.09 -8.16
N ILE A 55 0.96 17.34 -7.68
CA ILE A 55 0.18 18.54 -8.01
C ILE A 55 0.92 19.78 -7.52
N TRP A 56 1.35 19.80 -6.26
CA TRP A 56 2.08 20.93 -5.70
C TRP A 56 3.37 21.24 -6.47
N ALA A 57 4.15 20.21 -6.81
CA ALA A 57 5.35 20.35 -7.63
C ALA A 57 5.04 20.92 -9.01
N THR A 58 3.92 20.50 -9.63
CA THR A 58 3.47 21.02 -10.93
C THR A 58 3.10 22.50 -10.85
N VAL A 59 2.35 22.89 -9.81
CA VAL A 59 1.99 24.30 -9.56
C VAL A 59 3.24 25.14 -9.33
N TRP A 60 4.14 24.68 -8.46
CA TRP A 60 5.39 25.37 -8.16
C TRP A 60 6.24 25.56 -9.42
N LEU A 61 6.34 24.52 -10.25
CA LEU A 61 7.07 24.57 -11.51
C LEU A 61 6.43 25.60 -12.45
N ALA A 62 5.10 25.60 -12.60
CA ALA A 62 4.40 26.59 -13.42
C ALA A 62 4.69 28.03 -12.94
N THR A 63 4.59 28.30 -11.63
CA THR A 63 4.86 29.65 -11.08
C THR A 63 6.33 30.06 -11.14
N SER A 64 7.24 29.11 -11.31
CA SER A 64 8.68 29.41 -11.41
C SER A 64 9.12 29.63 -12.86
N LEU A 65 8.33 29.17 -13.82
CA LEU A 65 8.62 29.27 -15.26
C LEU A 65 7.91 30.44 -15.95
N PHE A 66 6.89 31.03 -15.31
CA PHE A 66 6.15 32.21 -15.77
C PHE A 66 6.39 33.39 -14.83
#